data_AF-A0A1L4FR96-F1
#
_entry.id   AF-A0A1L4FR96-F1
#
_cell.length_a   1.000
_cell.length_b   1.000
_cell.length_c   1.000
_cell.angle_alpha   90.00
_cell.angle_beta   90.00
_cell.angle_gamma   90.00
#
_symmetry.space_group_name_H-M   'P 1'
#
loop_
_entity.id
_entity.type
_entity.pdbx_description
1 polymer ?
#
loop_
_entity_poly.entity_id
_entity_poly.type
_entity_poly.pdbx_seq_one_letter_code
_entity_poly.pdbx_strand_id
1 'polypeptide(L)'
;MIGNKELLNKLELGLENPRFEIINEFNFDYIKRSKSANFRYNLDQEMSEIANLLCENKESFIELFNSINIKWLPNSDFIEVVQKDEDKFIVIEGNRRVAVLKIIANYDEYNQNIDKLFWKANPEFPS
;
A
#
# COMPACT_ATOMS: atom_id res chain seq x y z
N MET A 1 18.71 -13.88 8.85
CA MET A 1 17.46 -14.07 8.07
C MET A 1 16.59 -12.87 8.44
N ILE A 2 16.40 -11.91 7.53
CA ILE A 2 15.51 -10.77 7.79
C ILE A 2 14.10 -11.34 7.87
N GLY A 3 13.38 -11.08 8.97
CA GLY A 3 12.01 -11.57 9.11
C GLY A 3 11.09 -10.91 8.09
N ASN A 4 10.06 -11.61 7.62
CA ASN A 4 9.09 -11.08 6.65
C ASN A 4 8.50 -9.72 7.06
N LYS A 5 8.33 -9.49 8.37
CA LYS A 5 7.87 -8.22 8.93
C LYS A 5 8.88 -7.08 8.76
N GLU A 6 10.17 -7.36 8.94
CA GLU A 6 11.24 -6.37 8.81
C GLU A 6 11.42 -5.96 7.34
N LEU A 7 11.26 -6.90 6.40
CA LEU A 7 11.23 -6.61 4.97
C LEU A 7 10.04 -5.71 4.59
N LEU A 8 8.85 -5.98 5.14
CA LEU A 8 7.65 -5.16 4.90
C LEU A 8 7.78 -3.74 5.45
N ASN A 9 8.52 -3.55 6.54
CA ASN A 9 8.79 -2.22 7.10
C ASN A 9 9.75 -1.38 6.23
N LYS A 10 10.53 -2.02 5.35
CA LYS A 10 11.37 -1.34 4.37
C LYS A 10 10.61 -0.88 3.12
N LEU A 11 9.37 -1.36 2.93
CA LEU A 11 8.51 -1.01 1.81
C LEU A 11 7.58 0.16 2.20
N GLU A 12 7.57 1.22 1.42
CA GLU A 12 6.60 2.32 1.49
C GLU A 12 5.62 2.19 0.31
N LEU A 13 4.33 2.39 0.54
CA LEU A 13 3.38 2.53 -0.56
C LEU A 13 3.75 3.73 -1.42
N GLY A 14 3.54 3.61 -2.73
CA GLY A 14 3.62 4.75 -3.64
C GLY A 14 2.37 5.61 -3.48
N LEU A 15 2.44 6.65 -2.64
CA LEU A 15 1.27 7.45 -2.23
C LEU A 15 0.71 8.34 -3.36
N GLU A 16 1.54 8.68 -4.34
CA GLU A 16 1.14 9.44 -5.53
C GLU A 16 1.31 8.58 -6.79
N ASN A 17 0.92 7.31 -6.73
CA ASN A 17 1.05 6.38 -7.86
C ASN A 17 -0.14 6.54 -8.84
N PRO A 18 -0.01 7.30 -9.95
CA PRO A 18 -0.97 7.20 -11.04
C PRO A 18 -0.93 5.78 -11.62
N ARG A 19 -2.09 5.22 -11.98
CA ARG A 19 -2.14 3.90 -12.65
C ARG A 19 -1.16 3.87 -13.83
N PHE A 20 -0.42 2.77 -13.99
CA PHE A 20 0.62 2.61 -15.02
C PHE A 20 0.15 2.91 -16.45
N GLU A 21 -1.12 2.64 -16.74
CA GLU A 21 -1.76 3.01 -18.00
C GLU A 21 -1.71 4.53 -18.25
N ILE A 22 -1.94 5.33 -17.20
CA ILE A 22 -1.87 6.80 -17.24
C ILE A 22 -0.41 7.25 -17.37
N ILE A 23 0.54 6.57 -16.71
CA ILE A 23 1.98 6.91 -16.76
C ILE A 23 2.51 6.85 -18.19
N ASN A 24 2.14 5.83 -18.96
CA ASN A 24 2.61 5.64 -20.34
C ASN A 24 2.06 6.69 -21.33
N GLU A 25 0.98 7.38 -20.98
CA GLU A 25 0.36 8.42 -21.82
C GLU A 25 1.01 9.80 -21.64
N PHE A 26 1.71 10.03 -20.52
CA PHE A 26 2.44 11.27 -20.28
C PHE A 26 3.93 11.07 -20.58
N ASN A 27 4.59 12.06 -21.20
CA ASN A 27 6.05 12.09 -21.35
C ASN A 27 6.70 12.40 -19.98
N PHE A 28 6.56 11.45 -19.06
CA PHE A 28 6.60 11.66 -17.63
C PHE A 28 7.52 10.62 -17.00
N ASP A 29 8.64 11.08 -16.43
CA ASP A 29 9.56 10.22 -15.66
C ASP A 29 8.95 9.91 -14.30
N TYR A 30 8.10 8.88 -14.28
CA TYR A 30 7.40 8.42 -13.08
C TYR A 30 8.36 8.02 -11.97
N ILE A 31 9.47 7.35 -12.31
CA ILE A 31 10.48 6.90 -11.35
C ILE A 31 11.05 8.10 -10.59
N LYS A 32 11.45 9.15 -11.31
CA LYS A 32 12.01 10.35 -10.70
C LYS A 32 10.99 11.10 -9.84
N ARG A 33 9.74 11.22 -10.29
CA ARG A 33 8.71 11.92 -9.51
C ARG A 33 8.25 11.13 -8.30
N SER A 34 8.09 9.81 -8.42
CA SER A 34 7.70 8.93 -7.30
C SER A 34 8.68 9.05 -6.13
N LYS A 35 10.00 9.02 -6.40
CA LYS A 35 11.02 9.29 -5.37
C LYS A 35 10.84 10.65 -4.69
N SER A 36 10.58 11.69 -5.47
CA SER A 36 10.40 13.06 -4.94
C SER A 36 9.08 13.25 -4.17
N ALA A 37 8.01 12.59 -4.61
CA ALA A 37 6.69 12.64 -3.99
C ALA A 37 6.69 11.92 -2.63
N ASN A 38 7.25 10.72 -2.58
CA ASN A 38 7.41 9.96 -1.33
C ASN A 38 8.45 10.56 -0.37
N PHE A 39 9.14 11.65 -0.71
CA PHE A 39 10.00 12.37 0.24
C PHE A 39 9.21 12.86 1.46
N ARG A 40 7.92 13.18 1.30
CA ARG A 40 7.03 13.61 2.39
C ARG A 40 6.31 12.45 3.09
N TYR A 41 6.71 11.22 2.80
CA TYR A 41 6.13 10.02 3.38
C TYR A 41 6.06 10.10 4.91
N ASN A 42 4.91 9.77 5.45
CA ASN A 42 4.74 9.49 6.87
C ASN A 42 3.71 8.37 7.06
N LEU A 43 3.76 7.75 8.23
CA LEU A 43 2.94 6.59 8.54
C LEU A 43 1.45 6.92 8.49
N ASP A 44 1.01 8.07 9.01
CA ASP A 44 -0.40 8.45 9.04
C ASP A 44 -1.01 8.57 7.63
N GLN A 45 -0.24 9.11 6.67
CA GLN A 45 -0.64 9.15 5.27
C GLN A 45 -0.71 7.75 4.64
N GLU A 46 0.29 6.89 4.89
CA GLU A 46 0.27 5.50 4.40
C GLU A 46 -0.96 4.74 4.93
N MET A 47 -1.27 4.89 6.22
CA MET A 47 -2.44 4.27 6.84
C MET A 47 -3.75 4.79 6.23
N SER A 48 -3.82 6.09 5.91
CA SER A 48 -4.98 6.68 5.26
C SER A 48 -5.15 6.15 3.83
N GLU A 49 -4.06 6.00 3.09
CA GLU A 49 -4.08 5.44 1.73
C GLU A 49 -4.49 3.97 1.73
N ILE A 50 -4.05 3.20 2.72
CA ILE A 50 -4.50 1.82 2.91
C ILE A 50 -6.01 1.76 3.13
N ALA A 51 -6.56 2.69 3.90
CA ALA A 51 -8.01 2.79 4.09
C ALA A 51 -8.73 3.17 2.78
N ASN A 52 -8.18 4.10 1.99
CA ASN A 52 -8.74 4.47 0.69
C ASN A 52 -8.80 3.26 -0.25
N LEU A 53 -7.70 2.51 -0.38
CA LEU A 53 -7.63 1.30 -1.21
C LEU A 53 -8.62 0.21 -0.77
N LEU A 54 -8.95 0.18 0.52
CA LEU A 54 -9.97 -0.69 1.11
C LEU A 54 -11.39 -0.22 0.72
N CYS A 55 -11.63 1.09 0.71
CA CYS A 55 -12.92 1.69 0.42
C CYS A 55 -13.26 1.71 -1.08
N GLU A 56 -12.28 1.97 -1.97
CA GLU A 56 -12.49 2.08 -3.41
C GLU A 56 -13.11 0.82 -4.02
N ASN A 57 -12.72 -0.37 -3.54
CA ASN A 57 -13.29 -1.64 -3.97
C ASN A 57 -13.16 -2.70 -2.87
N LYS A 58 -14.03 -2.58 -1.86
CA LYS A 58 -14.03 -3.39 -0.64
C LYS A 58 -14.12 -4.89 -0.91
N GLU A 59 -14.99 -5.32 -1.83
CA GLU A 59 -15.17 -6.74 -2.16
C GLU A 59 -13.90 -7.34 -2.78
N SER A 60 -13.35 -6.68 -3.80
CA SER A 60 -12.10 -7.10 -4.44
C SER A 60 -10.92 -7.08 -3.45
N PHE A 61 -10.90 -6.14 -2.52
CA PHE A 61 -9.86 -6.10 -1.48
C PHE A 61 -9.98 -7.27 -0.49
N ILE A 62 -11.21 -7.60 -0.06
CA ILE A 62 -11.47 -8.75 0.83
C ILE A 62 -11.10 -10.06 0.14
N GLU A 63 -11.41 -10.22 -1.14
CA GLU A 63 -11.00 -11.38 -1.93
C GLU A 63 -9.48 -11.53 -2.00
N LEU A 64 -8.76 -10.42 -2.27
CA LEU A 64 -7.31 -10.39 -2.27
C LEU A 64 -6.73 -10.72 -0.89
N PHE A 65 -7.31 -10.13 0.17
CA PHE A 65 -6.93 -10.40 1.56
C PHE A 65 -7.07 -11.88 1.89
N ASN A 66 -8.22 -12.47 1.61
CA ASN A 66 -8.49 -13.89 1.88
C ASN A 66 -7.55 -14.79 1.06
N SER A 67 -7.31 -14.45 -0.22
CA SER A 67 -6.38 -15.20 -1.06
C SER A 67 -4.96 -15.20 -0.50
N ILE A 68 -4.46 -14.03 -0.06
CA ILE A 68 -3.10 -13.89 0.49
C ILE A 68 -3.02 -14.53 1.89
N ASN A 69 -4.02 -14.34 2.74
CA ASN A 69 -4.01 -14.87 4.11
C ASN A 69 -4.06 -16.42 4.14
N ILE A 70 -4.79 -17.04 3.20
CA ILE A 70 -4.91 -18.50 3.12
C ILE A 70 -3.71 -19.14 2.42
N LYS A 71 -3.16 -18.51 1.37
CA LYS A 71 -2.11 -19.12 0.53
C LYS A 71 -0.70 -18.61 0.82
N TRP A 72 -0.54 -17.54 1.60
CA TRP A 72 0.71 -16.78 1.80
C TRP A 72 1.43 -16.34 0.53
N LEU A 73 0.78 -16.50 -0.62
CA LEU A 73 1.30 -16.18 -1.93
C LEU A 73 0.15 -15.54 -2.72
N PRO A 74 0.21 -14.22 -3.02
CA PRO A 74 -0.61 -13.68 -4.08
C PRO A 74 -0.25 -14.44 -5.37
N ASN A 75 -1.26 -14.80 -6.15
CA ASN A 75 -1.08 -15.37 -7.49
C ASN A 75 0.01 -14.59 -8.23
N SER A 76 1.02 -15.31 -8.74
CA SER A 76 2.02 -15.04 -9.81
C SER A 76 2.62 -13.65 -10.07
N ASP A 77 2.01 -12.58 -9.61
CA ASP A 77 2.33 -11.21 -10.01
C ASP A 77 3.36 -10.66 -9.05
N PHE A 78 4.43 -10.09 -9.61
CA PHE A 78 5.51 -9.48 -8.87
C PHE A 78 5.10 -8.13 -8.28
N ILE A 79 5.63 -7.79 -7.10
CA ILE A 79 5.57 -6.44 -6.56
C ILE A 79 6.78 -5.72 -7.10
N GLU A 80 6.56 -4.65 -7.87
CA GLU A 80 7.66 -3.85 -8.40
C GLU A 80 7.93 -2.68 -7.47
N VAL A 81 9.22 -2.42 -7.25
CA VAL A 81 9.69 -1.40 -6.33
C VAL A 81 10.84 -0.61 -6.93
N VAL A 82 11.01 0.61 -6.44
CA VAL A 82 12.17 1.45 -6.70
C VAL A 82 12.89 1.74 -5.38
N GLN A 83 14.22 1.64 -5.38
CA GLN A 83 15.02 2.02 -4.22
C GLN A 83 14.94 3.54 -3.98
N LYS A 84 14.55 3.92 -2.76
CA LYS A 84 14.51 5.30 -2.27
C LYS A 84 15.84 5.66 -1.59
N ASP A 85 16.23 4.88 -0.60
CA ASP A 85 17.45 5.03 0.22
C ASP A 85 18.14 3.67 0.40
N GLU A 86 19.27 3.61 1.12
CA GLU A 86 20.03 2.35 1.34
C GLU A 86 19.17 1.18 1.83
N ASP A 87 18.17 1.47 2.68
CA ASP A 87 17.31 0.46 3.30
C ASP A 87 15.80 0.65 3.05
N LYS A 88 15.42 1.51 2.10
CA LYS A 88 14.01 1.83 1.82
C LYS A 88 13.64 1.73 0.35
N PHE A 89 12.45 1.21 0.09
CA PHE A 89 11.91 0.98 -1.24
C PHE A 89 10.49 1.55 -1.34
N ILE A 90 10.15 2.12 -2.49
CA ILE A 90 8.80 2.62 -2.79
C ILE A 90 8.16 1.64 -3.77
N VAL A 91 6.92 1.26 -3.50
CA VAL A 91 6.13 0.39 -4.39
C VAL A 91 5.68 1.18 -5.62
N ILE A 92 6.02 0.68 -6.81
CA ILE A 92 5.56 1.23 -8.09
C ILE A 92 4.42 0.40 -8.69
N GLU A 93 4.37 -0.90 -8.41
CA GLU A 93 3.26 -1.78 -8.82
C GLU A 93 2.91 -2.75 -7.69
N GLY A 94 1.62 -2.94 -7.43
CA GLY A 94 1.14 -3.82 -6.36
C GLY A 94 0.88 -3.16 -5.00
N ASN A 95 0.55 -1.85 -4.96
CA ASN A 95 0.18 -1.15 -3.72
C ASN A 95 -0.87 -1.93 -2.88
N ARG A 96 -1.93 -2.45 -3.52
CA ARG A 96 -2.98 -3.24 -2.83
C ARG A 96 -2.43 -4.53 -2.19
N ARG A 97 -1.47 -5.19 -2.84
CA ARG A 97 -0.83 -6.42 -2.32
C ARG A 97 0.05 -6.10 -1.10
N VAL A 98 0.83 -5.04 -1.17
CA VAL A 98 1.66 -4.59 -0.04
C VAL A 98 0.81 -4.10 1.12
N ALA A 99 -0.29 -3.37 0.85
CA ALA A 99 -1.25 -2.97 1.87
C ALA A 99 -1.81 -4.18 2.64
N VAL A 100 -2.27 -5.21 1.93
CA VAL A 100 -2.76 -6.45 2.55
C VAL A 100 -1.67 -7.13 3.39
N LEU A 101 -0.44 -7.26 2.86
CA LEU A 101 0.67 -7.88 3.60
C LEU A 101 1.02 -7.10 4.87
N LYS A 102 1.01 -5.77 4.81
CA LYS A 102 1.25 -4.89 5.98
C LYS A 102 0.15 -5.04 7.03
N ILE A 103 -1.12 -5.15 6.62
CA ILE A 103 -2.25 -5.44 7.52
C ILE A 103 -2.05 -6.80 8.19
N ILE A 104 -1.75 -7.86 7.44
CA ILE A 104 -1.57 -9.21 8.00
C ILE A 104 -0.40 -9.24 9.00
N ALA A 105 0.75 -8.63 8.65
CA ALA A 105 1.94 -8.61 9.50
C ALA A 105 1.80 -7.75 10.77
N ASN A 106 0.80 -6.86 10.82
CA ASN A 106 0.51 -5.97 11.95
C ASN A 106 -0.98 -6.02 12.32
N TYR A 107 -1.60 -7.19 12.22
CA TYR A 107 -3.05 -7.35 12.30
C TYR A 107 -3.66 -6.75 13.56
N ASP A 108 -3.03 -6.96 14.72
CA ASP A 108 -3.54 -6.43 15.99
C ASP A 108 -3.56 -4.89 16.03
N GLU A 109 -2.50 -4.25 15.51
CA GLU A 109 -2.39 -2.79 15.44
C GLU A 109 -3.39 -2.20 14.44
N TYR A 110 -3.60 -2.90 13.32
CA TYR A 110 -4.62 -2.51 12.35
C TYR A 110 -6.02 -2.66 12.92
N ASN A 111 -6.36 -3.80 13.52
CA ASN A 111 -7.71 -4.05 14.04
C ASN A 111 -8.13 -3.03 15.11
N GLN A 112 -7.18 -2.55 15.92
CA GLN A 112 -7.44 -1.49 16.92
C GLN A 112 -7.69 -0.09 16.31
N ASN A 113 -7.25 0.14 15.07
CA ASN A 113 -7.30 1.46 14.43
C ASN A 113 -8.14 1.49 13.16
N ILE A 114 -8.61 0.35 12.66
CA ILE A 114 -9.26 0.25 11.36
C ILE A 114 -10.53 1.11 11.28
N ASP A 115 -11.33 1.12 12.35
CA ASP A 115 -12.51 1.97 12.43
C ASP A 115 -12.13 3.46 12.31
N LYS A 116 -11.12 3.91 13.08
CA LYS A 116 -10.64 5.32 13.02
C LYS A 116 -10.11 5.71 11.64
N LEU A 117 -9.55 4.76 10.91
CA LEU A 117 -9.02 4.97 9.56
C LEU A 117 -10.14 5.03 8.51
N PHE A 118 -11.17 4.19 8.64
CA PHE A 118 -12.38 4.27 7.82
C PHE A 118 -13.09 5.62 7.97
N TRP A 119 -13.14 6.17 9.18
CA TRP A 119 -13.71 7.50 9.47
C TRP A 119 -12.94 8.65 8.82
N LYS A 120 -11.62 8.54 8.68
CA LYS A 120 -10.79 9.56 8.01
C LYS A 120 -10.90 9.49 6.48
N ALA A 121 -11.06 8.29 5.92
CA ALA A 121 -11.20 8.09 4.48
C ALA A 121 -12.61 8.44 3.96
N ASN A 122 -13.64 8.41 4.82
CA ASN A 122 -15.03 8.71 4.48
C ASN A 122 -15.67 9.65 5.52
N PRO A 123 -15.49 10.98 5.40
CA PRO A 123 -16.00 11.95 6.37
C PRO A 123 -17.55 12.09 6.36
N GLU A 124 -18.26 11.48 5.41
CA GLU A 124 -19.70 11.69 5.17
C GLU A 124 -20.65 10.81 6.00
N PHE A 125 -20.15 9.93 6.88
CA PHE A 125 -21.00 9.00 7.64
C PHE A 125 -21.07 9.25 9.16
N PRO A 126 -21.38 10.45 9.70
CA PRO A 126 -21.55 10.56 11.15
C PRO A 126 -22.74 9.72 11.62
N SER A 127 -22.51 9.01 12.73
CA SER A 127 -23.44 8.18 13.51
C SER A 127 -24.80 8.81 13.77
#